data_AF-A0A9D4JBN6-F1
#
_entry.id   AF-A0A9D4JBN6-F1
#
_cell.length_a   1.000
_cell.length_b   1.000
_cell.length_c   1.000
_cell.angle_alpha   90.00
_cell.angle_beta   90.00
_cell.angle_gamma   90.00
#
_symmetry.space_group_name_H-M   'P 1'
#
loop_
_entity.id
_entity.type
_entity.pdbx_description
1 polymer ?
#
loop_
_entity_poly.entity_id
_entity_poly.type
_entity_poly.pdbx_seq_one_letter_code
_entity_poly.pdbx_strand_id
1 'polypeptide(L)'
;MEHKDEVYFEVHGVNGAELEAAARSDSFIVDHTPPIMTEISDNKDGNRYQADKSKLSLKWDFFDSESGIGKYRTVIYESRHGIKQKHWPASERYNETKPMSTVNDKMDSTLGNLNMEDGVTYSLHVTAFDGALLATAHESTGVLIDTTPPSTPKVNISPTKLSWVLKTIQLSVLYYQYKFISPGLLTCYVVHINKS
;
A
#
# COMPACT_ATOMS: atom_id res chain seq x y z
N MET A 1 -29.16 1.07 -25.04
CA MET A 1 -27.81 1.60 -25.25
C MET A 1 -26.85 0.51 -24.85
N GLU A 2 -25.87 0.24 -25.69
CA GLU A 2 -24.82 -0.73 -25.45
C GLU A 2 -23.63 -0.06 -24.78
N HIS A 3 -22.77 -0.87 -24.16
CA HIS A 3 -21.54 -0.37 -23.58
C HIS A 3 -20.68 0.27 -24.67
N LYS A 4 -20.08 1.44 -24.37
CA LYS A 4 -19.30 2.29 -25.28
C LYS A 4 -20.11 3.10 -26.30
N ASP A 5 -21.43 3.08 -26.22
CA ASP A 5 -22.23 4.06 -26.95
C ASP A 5 -21.88 5.47 -26.46
N GLU A 6 -21.54 6.37 -27.37
CA GLU A 6 -21.45 7.81 -27.07
C GLU A 6 -22.82 8.45 -27.32
N VAL A 7 -23.41 9.00 -26.26
CA VAL A 7 -24.79 9.49 -26.27
C VAL A 7 -24.82 10.97 -25.92
N TYR A 8 -25.66 11.72 -26.61
CA TYR A 8 -26.01 13.11 -26.30
C TYR A 8 -27.53 13.25 -26.31
N PHE A 9 -28.05 14.29 -25.66
CA PHE A 9 -29.45 14.66 -25.70
C PHE A 9 -29.66 15.85 -26.63
N GLU A 10 -30.74 15.84 -27.41
CA GLU A 10 -31.17 16.98 -28.22
C GLU A 10 -32.62 17.29 -27.90
N VAL A 11 -32.90 18.57 -27.64
CA VAL A 11 -34.21 19.07 -27.23
C VAL A 11 -34.72 19.98 -28.33
N HIS A 12 -35.92 19.69 -28.83
CA HIS A 12 -36.63 20.48 -29.83
C HIS A 12 -37.78 21.24 -29.18
N GLY A 13 -37.91 22.53 -29.49
CA GLY A 13 -39.01 23.38 -29.07
C GLY A 13 -39.72 23.95 -30.30
N VAL A 14 -41.05 23.81 -30.34
CA VAL A 14 -41.89 24.36 -31.40
C VAL A 14 -42.86 25.36 -30.79
N ASN A 15 -42.97 26.56 -31.38
CA ASN A 15 -43.92 27.58 -30.93
C ASN A 15 -45.28 27.49 -31.64
N GLY A 16 -46.27 28.30 -31.21
CA GLY A 16 -47.62 28.32 -31.80
C GLY A 16 -47.69 28.85 -33.25
N ALA A 17 -46.58 29.30 -33.82
CA ALA A 17 -46.45 29.71 -35.21
C ALA A 17 -45.68 28.67 -36.05
N GLU A 18 -45.52 27.43 -35.54
CA GLU A 18 -44.81 26.32 -36.19
C GLU A 18 -43.31 26.57 -36.42
N LEU A 19 -42.72 27.53 -35.70
CA LEU A 19 -41.27 27.74 -35.72
C LEU A 19 -40.58 26.81 -34.72
N GLU A 20 -39.49 26.20 -35.16
CA GLU A 20 -38.71 25.22 -34.40
C GLU A 20 -37.34 25.77 -33.99
N ALA A 21 -36.88 25.39 -32.79
CA ALA A 21 -35.52 25.56 -32.32
C ALA A 21 -35.04 24.28 -31.65
N ALA A 22 -33.74 23.97 -31.76
CA ALA A 22 -33.13 22.80 -31.12
C ALA A 22 -31.89 23.20 -30.30
N ALA A 23 -31.64 22.46 -29.22
CA ALA A 23 -30.44 22.57 -28.40
C ALA A 23 -29.89 21.18 -28.06
N ARG A 24 -28.56 21.03 -28.05
CA ARG A 24 -27.88 19.77 -27.78
C ARG A 24 -27.10 19.84 -26.46
N SER A 25 -27.07 18.73 -25.71
CA SER A 25 -26.16 18.54 -24.58
C SER A 25 -24.76 18.15 -25.04
N ASP A 26 -23.81 18.15 -24.10
CA ASP A 26 -22.55 17.43 -24.28
C ASP A 26 -22.79 15.91 -24.38
N SER A 27 -21.82 15.18 -24.93
CA SER A 27 -21.85 13.71 -25.00
C SER A 27 -21.27 13.05 -23.76
N PHE A 28 -21.67 11.80 -23.52
CA PHE A 28 -21.07 10.91 -22.51
C PHE A 28 -21.02 9.47 -23.02
N ILE A 29 -20.14 8.66 -22.44
CA ILE A 29 -19.97 7.24 -22.80
C ILE A 29 -20.84 6.38 -21.88
N VAL A 30 -21.61 5.46 -22.45
CA VAL A 30 -22.38 4.46 -21.71
C VAL A 30 -21.43 3.41 -21.16
N ASP A 31 -21.35 3.35 -19.83
CA ASP A 31 -20.41 2.52 -19.11
C ASP A 31 -21.12 1.38 -18.35
N HIS A 32 -20.69 0.16 -18.61
CA HIS A 32 -21.18 -1.07 -17.99
C HIS A 32 -20.04 -1.90 -17.39
N THR A 33 -18.83 -1.35 -17.29
CA THR A 33 -17.63 -2.04 -16.80
C THR A 33 -17.15 -1.40 -15.51
N PRO A 34 -16.84 -2.18 -14.46
CA PRO A 34 -16.28 -1.62 -13.25
C PRO A 34 -14.80 -1.24 -13.43
N PRO A 35 -14.24 -0.39 -12.55
CA PRO A 35 -12.83 -0.02 -12.58
C PRO A 35 -11.88 -1.22 -12.51
N ILE A 36 -10.69 -1.08 -13.08
CA ILE A 36 -9.63 -2.09 -13.01
C ILE A 36 -8.54 -1.61 -12.04
N MET A 37 -8.16 -2.44 -11.06
CA MET A 37 -7.03 -2.14 -10.18
C MET A 37 -5.70 -2.38 -10.90
N THR A 38 -4.79 -1.42 -10.83
CA THR A 38 -3.44 -1.50 -11.41
C THR A 38 -2.36 -1.62 -10.33
N GLU A 39 -2.56 -1.00 -9.16
CA GLU A 39 -1.60 -1.03 -8.06
C GLU A 39 -2.31 -1.00 -6.69
N ILE A 40 -1.77 -1.72 -5.71
CA ILE A 40 -2.12 -1.58 -4.29
C ILE A 40 -0.92 -1.92 -3.41
N SER A 41 -0.63 -1.07 -2.43
CA SER A 41 0.43 -1.25 -1.44
C SER A 41 0.07 -0.57 -0.11
N ASP A 42 0.48 -1.19 0.98
CA ASP A 42 0.34 -0.74 2.37
C ASP A 42 1.69 -0.37 3.01
N ASN A 43 2.74 -0.33 2.19
CA ASN A 43 4.08 0.04 2.60
C ASN A 43 4.83 0.74 1.45
N LYS A 44 5.95 1.40 1.77
CA LYS A 44 6.71 2.21 0.81
C LYS A 44 7.61 1.39 -0.14
N ASP A 45 8.14 0.27 0.33
CA ASP A 45 9.28 -0.43 -0.31
C ASP A 45 8.98 -1.90 -0.69
N GLY A 46 7.72 -2.32 -0.68
CA GLY A 46 7.31 -3.72 -0.80
C GLY A 46 7.63 -4.58 0.45
N ASN A 47 8.10 -3.96 1.54
CA ASN A 47 8.51 -4.69 2.74
C ASN A 47 7.30 -5.17 3.53
N ARG A 48 7.27 -6.47 3.85
CA ARG A 48 6.22 -7.10 4.65
C ARG A 48 6.33 -6.79 6.15
N TYR A 49 7.39 -6.13 6.57
CA TYR A 49 7.70 -5.82 7.97
C TYR A 49 7.97 -4.34 8.18
N GLN A 50 7.49 -3.80 9.30
CA GLN A 50 7.71 -2.42 9.70
C GLN A 50 7.83 -2.30 11.22
N ALA A 51 8.67 -1.37 11.70
CA ALA A 51 8.81 -1.07 13.13
C ALA A 51 7.97 0.14 13.60
N ASP A 52 7.66 1.08 12.72
CA ASP A 52 6.85 2.26 13.07
C ASP A 52 5.39 1.84 13.33
N LYS A 53 4.88 2.15 14.51
CA LYS A 53 3.53 1.78 14.97
C LYS A 53 2.47 2.84 14.67
N SER A 54 2.89 4.01 14.21
CA SER A 54 2.05 5.21 14.15
C SER A 54 1.49 5.52 12.77
N LYS A 55 2.04 4.90 11.72
CA LYS A 55 1.71 5.25 10.33
C LYS A 55 1.84 4.11 9.35
N LEU A 56 1.11 4.21 8.24
CA LEU A 56 1.24 3.35 7.06
C LEU A 56 1.42 4.18 5.80
N SER A 57 2.28 3.75 4.90
CA SER A 57 2.40 4.34 3.55
C SER A 57 1.46 3.60 2.63
N LEU A 58 0.39 4.27 2.18
CA LEU A 58 -0.67 3.67 1.40
C LEU A 58 -0.60 4.16 -0.03
N LYS A 59 -0.68 3.23 -0.97
CA LYS A 59 -0.61 3.51 -2.38
C LYS A 59 -1.59 2.65 -3.14
N TRP A 60 -2.37 3.23 -4.03
CA TRP A 60 -3.25 2.47 -4.90
C TRP A 60 -3.53 3.22 -6.19
N ASP A 61 -3.89 2.47 -7.23
CA ASP A 61 -4.23 3.01 -8.53
C ASP A 61 -5.30 2.14 -9.19
N PHE A 62 -6.25 2.83 -9.83
CA PHE A 62 -7.38 2.24 -10.53
C PHE A 62 -7.59 2.99 -11.84
N PHE A 63 -8.03 2.25 -12.85
CA PHE A 63 -8.25 2.75 -14.19
C PHE A 63 -9.66 2.44 -14.65
N ASP A 64 -10.31 3.44 -15.24
CA ASP A 64 -11.56 3.31 -15.98
C ASP A 64 -11.50 4.28 -17.16
N SER A 65 -11.73 3.80 -18.39
CA SER A 65 -11.55 4.61 -19.60
C SER A 65 -12.83 5.27 -20.10
N GLU A 66 -13.97 4.89 -19.54
CA GLU A 66 -15.30 5.20 -20.04
C GLU A 66 -15.93 6.33 -19.23
N SER A 67 -16.05 6.14 -17.92
CA SER A 67 -16.60 7.14 -16.99
C SER A 67 -15.58 7.68 -16.00
N GLY A 68 -14.37 7.09 -15.96
CA GLY A 68 -13.30 7.50 -15.08
C GLY A 68 -13.59 7.15 -13.61
N ILE A 69 -12.64 7.43 -12.71
CA ILE A 69 -12.86 7.15 -11.29
C ILE A 69 -13.66 8.27 -10.64
N GLY A 70 -14.75 7.91 -9.97
CA GLY A 70 -15.62 8.84 -9.24
C GLY A 70 -15.22 9.00 -7.77
N LYS A 71 -14.91 7.90 -7.07
CA LYS A 71 -14.54 7.92 -5.64
C LYS A 71 -13.87 6.62 -5.17
N TYR A 72 -13.21 6.71 -4.02
CA TYR A 72 -12.66 5.58 -3.28
C TYR A 72 -13.30 5.45 -1.91
N ARG A 73 -13.39 4.21 -1.43
CA ARG A 73 -13.64 3.88 -0.03
C ARG A 73 -12.50 3.05 0.51
N THR A 74 -11.92 3.48 1.64
CA THR A 74 -10.75 2.82 2.23
C THR A 74 -10.99 2.40 3.67
N VAL A 75 -10.42 1.25 4.01
CA VAL A 75 -10.44 0.64 5.34
C VAL A 75 -9.08 -0.01 5.61
N ILE A 76 -8.55 0.13 6.82
CA ILE A 76 -7.44 -0.68 7.31
C ILE A 76 -8.01 -1.79 8.19
N TYR A 77 -7.68 -3.02 7.84
CA TYR A 77 -7.94 -4.18 8.69
C TYR A 77 -6.69 -4.53 9.49
N GLU A 78 -6.89 -5.03 10.69
CA GLU A 78 -5.86 -5.72 11.46
C GLU A 78 -6.18 -7.21 11.52
N SER A 79 -5.14 -8.04 11.48
CA SER A 79 -5.24 -9.49 11.56
C SER A 79 -4.33 -10.02 12.66
N ARG A 80 -4.94 -10.67 13.65
CA ARG A 80 -4.25 -11.30 14.79
C ARG A 80 -4.65 -12.77 14.86
N HIS A 81 -3.67 -13.66 14.75
CA HIS A 81 -3.90 -15.11 14.77
C HIS A 81 -4.97 -15.59 13.77
N GLY A 82 -5.03 -14.96 12.58
CA GLY A 82 -6.01 -15.29 11.53
C GLY A 82 -7.40 -14.66 11.71
N ILE A 83 -7.65 -13.95 12.81
CA ILE A 83 -8.88 -13.19 13.02
C ILE A 83 -8.68 -11.78 12.47
N LYS A 84 -9.54 -11.38 11.54
CA LYS A 84 -9.51 -10.06 10.89
C LYS A 84 -10.57 -9.15 11.48
N GLN A 85 -10.20 -7.91 11.83
CA GLN A 85 -11.12 -6.88 12.31
C GLN A 85 -10.75 -5.50 11.77
N LYS A 86 -11.73 -4.60 11.73
CA LYS A 86 -11.53 -3.23 11.24
C LYS A 86 -10.70 -2.44 12.27
N HIS A 87 -9.56 -1.91 11.84
CA HIS A 87 -8.73 -1.01 12.65
C HIS A 87 -9.06 0.46 12.36
N TRP A 88 -9.19 0.82 11.09
CA TRP A 88 -9.43 2.21 10.68
C TRP A 88 -10.37 2.30 9.48
N PRO A 89 -11.25 3.32 9.38
CA PRO A 89 -11.52 4.33 10.41
C PRO A 89 -12.21 3.75 11.65
N ALA A 90 -11.95 4.34 12.82
CA ALA A 90 -12.49 3.85 14.08
C ALA A 90 -14.01 4.04 14.17
N SER A 91 -14.50 5.27 13.95
CA SER A 91 -15.93 5.63 14.07
C SER A 91 -16.75 5.33 12.82
N GLU A 92 -16.15 5.46 11.64
CA GLU A 92 -16.86 5.33 10.36
C GLU A 92 -16.73 3.93 9.77
N ARG A 93 -17.65 3.58 8.86
CA ARG A 93 -17.58 2.30 8.14
C ARG A 93 -16.38 2.24 7.19
N TYR A 94 -16.04 3.37 6.57
CA TYR A 94 -14.95 3.54 5.62
C TYR A 94 -14.59 5.03 5.56
N ASN A 95 -13.41 5.34 5.06
CA ASN A 95 -13.05 6.70 4.66
C ASN A 95 -13.36 6.88 3.18
N GLU A 96 -14.08 7.93 2.80
CA GLU A 96 -14.43 8.21 1.41
C GLU A 96 -13.58 9.37 0.89
N THR A 97 -12.90 9.17 -0.24
CA THR A 97 -12.11 10.20 -0.91
C THR A 97 -12.49 10.30 -2.37
N LYS A 98 -12.37 11.49 -2.93
CA LYS A 98 -12.43 11.70 -4.38
C LYS A 98 -11.01 11.66 -4.95
N PRO A 99 -10.85 11.22 -6.20
CA PRO A 99 -9.55 11.33 -6.86
C PRO A 99 -9.18 12.80 -7.05
N MET A 100 -7.88 13.10 -7.03
CA MET A 100 -7.30 14.43 -7.24
C MET A 100 -7.42 14.88 -8.71
N SER A 101 -7.57 13.92 -9.64
CA SER A 101 -7.77 14.11 -11.08
C SER A 101 -8.77 13.09 -11.62
N THR A 102 -9.51 13.43 -12.68
CA THR A 102 -10.41 12.48 -13.38
C THR A 102 -9.67 11.51 -14.30
N VAL A 103 -8.36 11.72 -14.53
CA VAL A 103 -7.53 10.88 -15.40
C VAL A 103 -6.32 10.39 -14.60
N ASN A 104 -6.23 9.06 -14.41
CA ASN A 104 -5.11 8.33 -13.79
C ASN A 104 -4.66 8.87 -12.44
N ASP A 105 -5.56 8.82 -11.45
CA ASP A 105 -5.26 9.29 -10.10
C ASP A 105 -4.70 8.18 -9.23
N LYS A 106 -3.38 8.07 -9.29
CA LYS A 106 -2.58 7.29 -8.37
C LYS A 106 -2.56 7.97 -7.02
N MET A 107 -3.17 7.33 -6.02
CA MET A 107 -3.08 7.81 -4.66
C MET A 107 -1.79 7.31 -4.02
N ASP A 108 -1.03 8.23 -3.43
CA ASP A 108 0.18 7.94 -2.66
C ASP A 108 0.17 8.84 -1.42
N SER A 109 -0.07 8.24 -0.25
CA SER A 109 -0.29 9.00 0.98
C SER A 109 0.25 8.25 2.20
N THR A 110 0.55 8.99 3.26
CA THR A 110 0.90 8.40 4.56
C THR A 110 -0.25 8.61 5.53
N LEU A 111 -0.88 7.52 5.96
CA LEU A 111 -1.90 7.53 7.00
C LEU A 111 -1.21 7.49 8.36
N GLY A 112 -1.32 8.56 9.14
CA GLY A 112 -0.79 8.63 10.51
C GLY A 112 -1.85 8.43 11.58
N ASN A 113 -1.47 8.66 12.84
CA ASN A 113 -2.33 8.53 14.03
C ASN A 113 -2.96 7.14 14.18
N LEU A 114 -2.23 6.10 13.76
CA LEU A 114 -2.56 4.72 14.01
C LEU A 114 -1.96 4.27 15.34
N ASN A 115 -2.61 3.31 16.00
CA ASN A 115 -2.09 2.69 17.23
C ASN A 115 -1.86 1.21 16.95
N MET A 116 -0.84 0.91 16.15
CA MET A 116 -0.56 -0.46 15.73
C MET A 116 0.23 -1.24 16.78
N GLU A 117 -0.08 -2.53 16.89
CA GLU A 117 0.50 -3.44 17.86
C GLU A 117 1.56 -4.39 17.25
N ASP A 118 2.57 -4.72 18.04
CA ASP A 118 3.61 -5.68 17.66
C ASP A 118 3.02 -7.08 17.44
N GLY A 119 3.50 -7.78 16.40
CA GLY A 119 3.01 -9.10 16.00
C GLY A 119 1.64 -9.09 15.32
N VAL A 120 1.07 -7.93 14.99
CA VAL A 120 -0.21 -7.78 14.26
C VAL A 120 0.06 -7.35 12.83
N THR A 121 -0.69 -7.93 11.88
CA THR A 121 -0.62 -7.56 10.46
C THR A 121 -1.72 -6.56 10.11
N TYR A 122 -1.38 -5.46 9.45
CA TYR A 122 -2.32 -4.44 9.01
C TYR A 122 -2.40 -4.40 7.48
N SER A 123 -3.60 -4.51 6.91
CA SER A 123 -3.84 -4.52 5.46
C SER A 123 -4.79 -3.40 5.03
N LEU A 124 -4.52 -2.84 3.85
CA LEU A 124 -5.34 -1.85 3.20
C LEU A 124 -6.41 -2.54 2.35
N HIS A 125 -7.67 -2.17 2.54
CA HIS A 125 -8.77 -2.50 1.65
C HIS A 125 -9.28 -1.25 0.95
N VAL A 126 -9.35 -1.28 -0.38
CA VAL A 126 -9.83 -0.18 -1.22
C VAL A 126 -10.98 -0.67 -2.10
N THR A 127 -12.08 0.06 -2.11
CA THR A 127 -13.14 -0.06 -3.11
C THR A 127 -13.15 1.19 -3.98
N ALA A 128 -12.88 1.05 -5.28
CA ALA A 128 -13.02 2.13 -6.26
C ALA A 128 -14.41 2.08 -6.89
N PHE A 129 -14.99 3.25 -7.11
CA PHE A 129 -16.24 3.43 -7.85
C PHE A 129 -15.98 4.34 -9.05
N ASP A 130 -16.43 3.95 -10.23
CA ASP A 130 -16.38 4.78 -11.43
C ASP A 130 -17.49 5.86 -11.44
N GLY A 131 -17.58 6.62 -12.53
CA GLY A 131 -18.63 7.61 -12.76
C GLY A 131 -20.02 6.99 -12.95
N ALA A 132 -20.10 5.74 -13.37
CA ALA A 132 -21.35 4.95 -13.49
C ALA A 132 -21.77 4.25 -12.20
N LEU A 133 -21.00 4.42 -11.11
CA LEU A 133 -21.19 3.80 -9.79
C LEU A 133 -20.98 2.29 -9.74
N LEU A 134 -20.33 1.69 -10.75
CA LEU A 134 -19.84 0.32 -10.66
C LEU A 134 -18.56 0.30 -9.83
N ALA A 135 -18.24 -0.86 -9.24
CA ALA A 135 -17.25 -0.93 -8.20
C ALA A 135 -16.34 -2.15 -8.27
N THR A 136 -15.07 -1.93 -7.93
CA THR A 136 -14.05 -2.97 -7.78
C THR A 136 -13.36 -2.83 -6.43
N ALA A 137 -13.23 -3.93 -5.70
CA ALA A 137 -12.63 -3.96 -4.37
C ALA A 137 -11.41 -4.88 -4.30
N HIS A 138 -10.34 -4.42 -3.66
CA HIS A 138 -9.10 -5.17 -3.45
C HIS A 138 -8.54 -4.94 -2.06
N GLU A 139 -7.77 -5.92 -1.59
CA GLU A 139 -7.05 -5.85 -0.32
C GLU A 139 -5.56 -6.11 -0.54
N SER A 140 -4.70 -5.33 0.11
CA SER A 140 -3.25 -5.51 0.09
C SER A 140 -2.85 -6.75 0.89
N THR A 141 -1.58 -7.16 0.74
CA THR A 141 -1.08 -8.37 1.40
C THR A 141 -0.82 -8.23 2.91
N GLY A 142 -0.86 -7.01 3.43
CA GLY A 142 -0.60 -6.69 4.82
C GLY A 142 0.87 -6.44 5.16
N VAL A 143 1.11 -5.55 6.12
CA VAL A 143 2.40 -5.33 6.78
C VAL A 143 2.36 -5.81 8.23
N LEU A 144 3.34 -6.62 8.63
CA LEU A 144 3.52 -7.08 10.00
C LEU A 144 4.32 -6.05 10.79
N ILE A 145 3.83 -5.68 11.96
CA ILE A 145 4.58 -4.85 12.89
C ILE A 145 5.56 -5.71 13.69
N ASP A 146 6.85 -5.42 13.56
CA ASP A 146 7.92 -6.06 14.33
C ASP A 146 8.91 -4.99 14.81
N THR A 147 8.95 -4.82 16.13
CA THR A 147 9.87 -3.90 16.83
C THR A 147 11.03 -4.64 17.51
N THR A 148 11.17 -5.94 17.28
CA THR A 148 12.19 -6.79 17.91
C THR A 148 13.56 -6.52 17.27
N PRO A 149 14.54 -6.00 18.03
CA PRO A 149 15.89 -5.87 17.52
C PRO A 149 16.51 -7.25 17.26
N PRO A 150 17.41 -7.37 16.27
CA PRO A 150 18.24 -8.56 16.13
C PRO A 150 19.01 -8.87 17.41
N SER A 151 19.07 -10.15 17.80
CA SER A 151 19.92 -10.57 18.92
C SER A 151 21.40 -10.41 18.56
N THR A 152 22.20 -9.74 19.40
CA THR A 152 23.66 -9.67 19.24
C THR A 152 24.29 -11.01 19.63
N PRO A 153 25.03 -11.68 18.72
CA PRO A 153 25.84 -12.82 19.14
C PRO A 153 27.01 -12.32 20.01
N LYS A 154 27.39 -13.10 21.02
CA LYS A 154 28.68 -12.92 21.68
C LYS A 154 29.78 -13.23 20.65
N VAL A 155 30.51 -12.21 20.21
CA VAL A 155 31.70 -12.40 19.38
C VAL A 155 32.84 -12.87 20.27
N ASN A 156 33.12 -14.16 20.26
CA ASN A 156 34.28 -14.72 20.94
C ASN A 156 35.51 -14.59 20.06
N ILE A 157 36.38 -13.65 20.39
CA ILE A 157 37.72 -13.58 19.82
C ILE A 157 38.59 -14.56 20.60
N SER A 158 38.96 -15.68 19.99
CA SER A 158 39.95 -16.60 20.56
C SER A 158 41.29 -16.39 19.86
N PRO A 159 42.41 -16.17 20.57
CA PRO A 159 43.72 -16.17 19.93
C PRO A 159 44.00 -17.58 19.39
N THR A 160 43.96 -17.74 18.07
CA THR A 160 44.44 -18.96 17.42
C THR A 160 45.96 -19.00 17.46
N LYS A 161 46.50 -19.95 18.22
CA LYS A 161 47.90 -20.41 18.29
C LYS A 161 48.96 -19.29 18.33
N LEU A 162 49.56 -19.11 19.51
CA LEU A 162 50.90 -18.56 19.64
C LEU A 162 51.89 -19.49 18.94
N SER A 163 52.38 -19.07 17.77
CA SER A 163 53.60 -19.63 17.16
C SER A 163 54.79 -18.86 17.74
N TRP A 164 55.73 -19.56 18.37
CA TRP A 164 56.95 -18.97 18.94
C TRP A 164 57.95 -18.46 17.88
N VAL A 165 57.61 -18.50 16.58
CA VAL A 165 58.55 -18.17 15.50
C VAL A 165 58.33 -16.78 14.88
N LEU A 166 57.24 -16.06 15.13
CA LEU A 166 57.09 -14.66 14.68
C LEU A 166 56.28 -13.84 15.70
N LYS A 167 56.76 -12.63 16.05
CA LYS A 167 56.08 -11.61 16.87
C LYS A 167 54.84 -11.03 16.15
N THR A 168 53.88 -11.87 15.78
CA THR A 168 52.64 -11.40 15.15
C THR A 168 51.48 -12.26 15.65
N ILE A 169 50.59 -11.63 16.42
CA ILE A 169 49.32 -12.21 16.81
C ILE A 169 48.40 -12.15 15.59
N GLN A 170 48.07 -13.30 15.01
CA GLN A 170 47.01 -13.43 14.01
C GLN A 170 45.68 -13.63 14.75
N LEU A 171 44.83 -12.60 14.74
CA LEU A 171 43.46 -12.69 15.23
C LEU A 171 42.60 -13.33 14.13
N SER A 172 42.15 -14.56 14.34
CA SER A 172 41.13 -15.16 13.47
C SER A 172 39.76 -15.03 14.14
N VAL A 173 38.77 -14.56 13.36
CA VAL A 173 37.37 -14.51 13.80
C VAL A 173 36.73 -15.84 13.40
N LEU A 174 36.35 -16.66 14.37
CA LEU A 174 35.56 -17.86 14.13
C LEU A 174 34.07 -17.45 14.08
N TYR A 175 33.45 -17.58 12.92
CA TYR A 175 32.00 -17.39 12.75
C TYR A 175 31.25 -18.52 13.46
N TYR A 176 30.37 -18.20 14.42
CA TYR A 176 29.42 -19.16 15.00
C TYR A 176 27.99 -18.88 14.53
N GLN A 177 27.24 -19.97 14.41
CA GLN A 177 25.92 -20.08 13.79
C GLN A 177 24.89 -19.11 14.39
N TYR A 178 24.19 -18.40 13.51
CA TYR A 178 23.03 -17.58 13.83
C TYR A 178 21.88 -18.48 14.32
N LYS A 179 21.36 -18.21 15.52
CA LYS A 179 20.08 -18.77 15.97
C LYS A 179 19.02 -17.68 15.82
N PHE A 180 18.19 -17.83 14.80
CA PHE A 180 17.20 -16.85 14.36
C PHE A 180 16.02 -16.80 15.34
N ILE A 181 15.71 -15.62 15.88
CA ILE A 181 14.55 -15.41 16.78
C ILE A 181 13.49 -14.48 16.16
N SER A 182 13.80 -13.70 15.10
CA SER A 182 12.78 -12.94 14.37
C SER A 182 12.91 -13.09 12.84
N PRO A 183 11.79 -13.14 12.10
CA PRO A 183 11.79 -13.09 10.65
C PRO A 183 11.97 -11.64 10.19
N GLY A 184 13.13 -11.27 9.62
CA GLY A 184 13.27 -9.95 8.98
C GLY A 184 14.65 -9.29 8.90
N LEU A 185 15.76 -9.98 9.17
CA LEU A 185 17.08 -9.33 9.13
C LEU A 185 17.54 -9.03 7.69
N LEU A 186 17.73 -7.74 7.38
CA LEU A 186 18.11 -7.28 6.03
C LEU A 186 19.63 -7.23 5.79
N THR A 187 20.48 -6.91 6.78
CA THR A 187 21.96 -6.97 6.64
C THR A 187 22.70 -7.02 7.99
N CYS A 188 23.90 -7.62 8.04
CA CYS A 188 24.89 -7.44 9.11
C CYS A 188 26.15 -6.78 8.51
N TYR A 189 26.70 -5.74 9.14
CA TYR A 189 27.96 -5.12 8.76
C TYR A 189 28.93 -5.03 9.95
N VAL A 190 30.22 -5.28 9.67
CA VAL A 190 31.31 -5.16 10.63
C VAL A 190 31.79 -3.71 10.62
N VAL A 191 31.71 -3.04 11.77
CA VAL A 191 32.28 -1.69 11.94
C VAL A 191 33.71 -1.83 12.45
N HIS A 192 34.67 -1.44 11.60
CA HIS A 192 36.09 -1.12 11.85
C HIS A 192 36.79 -1.70 13.10
N ILE A 193 37.85 -2.48 12.85
CA ILE A 193 38.86 -2.81 13.86
C ILE A 193 39.90 -1.68 13.87
N ASN A 194 39.87 -0.81 14.87
CA ASN A 194 40.99 0.11 15.11
C ASN A 194 42.15 -0.65 15.76
N LYS A 195 43.32 -0.63 15.13
CA LYS A 195 44.58 -0.98 15.79
C LYS A 195 45.04 0.23 16.61
N SER A 196 45.24 0.03 17.91
CA SER A 196 46.08 0.90 18.75
C SER A 196 47.55 0.66 18.44
#